data_AF-A0A7S1XAJ3-F1
#
_entry.id   AF-A0A7S1XAJ3-F1
#
_cell.length_a   1.000
_cell.length_b   1.000
_cell.length_c   1.000
_cell.angle_alpha   90.00
_cell.angle_beta   90.00
_cell.angle_gamma   90.00
#
_symmetry.space_group_name_H-M   'P 1'
#
loop_
_entity.id
_entity.type
_entity.pdbx_description
1 polymer ?
#
loop_
_entity_poly.entity_id
_entity_poly.type
_entity_poly.pdbx_seq_one_letter_code
_entity_poly.pdbx_strand_id
1 'polypeptide(L)'
;DPPALIKVCADWQTFPEADVQALANAVGIARQEAELALRRADGSIESALKTELSRLRINTETVDRLVYEYAYYRGLIAVPQADVHPASKAESTRGGAQAMNGGSVLG
;
A
#
# COMPACT_ATOMS: atom_id res chain seq x y z
N ASP A 1 -55.40 33.93 25.63
CA ASP A 1 -53.98 33.55 25.59
C ASP A 1 -53.70 32.55 24.48
N PRO A 2 -52.78 32.82 23.55
CA PRO A 2 -52.24 31.79 22.69
C PRO A 2 -51.28 30.89 23.50
N PRO A 3 -51.19 29.58 23.18
CA PRO A 3 -50.33 28.67 23.93
C PRO A 3 -48.86 29.05 23.76
N ALA A 4 -48.13 29.11 24.88
CA ALA A 4 -46.70 29.37 24.90
C ALA A 4 -45.97 28.34 24.03
N LEU A 5 -45.20 28.83 23.06
CA LEU A 5 -44.28 28.00 22.29
C LEU A 5 -43.33 27.34 23.29
N ILE A 6 -43.39 26.01 23.44
CA ILE A 6 -42.34 25.26 24.11
C ILE A 6 -41.09 25.48 23.27
N LYS A 7 -40.21 26.36 23.73
CA LYS A 7 -38.88 26.55 23.17
C LYS A 7 -38.12 25.28 23.53
N VAL A 8 -38.27 24.24 22.72
CA VAL A 8 -37.41 23.06 22.76
C VAL A 8 -36.01 23.64 22.64
N CYS A 9 -35.24 23.59 23.73
CA CYS A 9 -33.82 23.91 23.72
C CYS A 9 -33.15 22.90 22.79
N ALA A 10 -33.18 23.18 21.51
CA ALA A 10 -32.23 22.62 20.59
C ALA A 10 -30.90 23.26 21.01
N ASP A 11 -30.10 22.53 21.77
CA ASP A 11 -28.69 22.84 21.94
C ASP A 11 -28.00 22.42 20.61
N TRP A 12 -28.39 23.10 19.52
CA TRP A 12 -27.70 23.06 18.25
C TRP A 12 -26.47 23.95 18.44
N GLN A 13 -25.42 23.41 19.06
CA GLN A 13 -24.16 24.14 19.07
C GLN A 13 -23.77 24.42 17.62
N THR A 14 -23.86 25.70 17.29
CA THR A 14 -23.52 26.33 16.01
C THR A 14 -22.08 26.12 15.60
N PHE A 15 -21.65 25.03 14.97
CA PHE A 15 -20.28 25.04 14.45
C PHE A 15 -20.18 26.01 13.28
N PRO A 16 -19.09 26.79 13.17
CA PRO A 16 -18.87 27.63 11.99
C PRO A 16 -18.92 26.77 10.73
N GLU A 17 -19.75 27.14 9.75
CA GLU A 17 -19.91 26.37 8.51
C GLU A 17 -18.57 26.19 7.78
N ALA A 18 -17.66 27.17 7.88
CA ALA A 18 -16.32 27.08 7.34
C ALA A 18 -15.53 25.90 7.94
N ASP A 19 -15.64 25.66 9.24
CA ASP A 19 -14.94 24.58 9.94
C ASP A 19 -15.55 23.22 9.61
N VAL A 20 -16.89 23.16 9.51
CA VAL A 20 -17.62 21.96 9.09
C VAL A 20 -17.19 21.54 7.69
N GLN A 21 -17.15 22.49 6.75
CA GLN A 21 -16.76 22.24 5.37
C GLN A 21 -15.26 21.92 5.24
N ALA A 22 -14.40 22.62 5.99
CA ALA A 22 -12.97 22.33 6.00
C ALA A 22 -12.68 20.89 6.45
N LEU A 23 -13.35 20.43 7.52
CA LEU A 23 -13.22 19.06 8.00
C LEU A 23 -13.80 18.04 7.01
N ALA A 24 -15.01 18.28 6.49
CA ALA A 24 -15.67 17.40 5.53
C ALA A 24 -14.78 17.16 4.28
N ASN A 25 -14.20 18.24 3.75
CA ASN A 25 -13.35 18.17 2.56
C ASN A 25 -11.98 17.51 2.85
N ALA A 26 -11.38 17.78 4.00
CA ALA A 26 -10.08 17.20 4.36
C ALA A 26 -10.13 15.68 4.56
N VAL A 27 -11.24 15.17 5.12
CA VAL A 27 -11.42 13.74 5.44
C VAL A 27 -12.23 13.01 4.36
N GLY A 28 -12.95 13.73 3.50
CA GLY A 28 -13.83 13.15 2.48
C GLY A 28 -15.10 12.53 3.06
N ILE A 29 -15.66 13.14 4.10
CA ILE A 29 -16.87 12.67 4.81
C ILE A 29 -18.06 13.59 4.54
N ALA A 30 -19.26 13.11 4.85
CA ALA A 30 -20.47 13.93 4.71
C ALA A 30 -20.50 15.07 5.74
N ARG A 31 -21.17 16.19 5.41
CA ARG A 31 -21.32 17.35 6.31
C ARG A 31 -21.83 16.96 7.70
N GLN A 32 -22.87 16.12 7.77
CA GLN A 32 -23.44 15.68 9.05
C GLN A 32 -22.42 14.90 9.90
N GLU A 33 -21.55 14.12 9.25
CA GLU A 33 -20.48 13.40 9.95
C GLU A 33 -19.41 14.35 10.47
N ALA A 34 -19.08 15.40 9.71
CA ALA A 34 -18.20 16.48 10.16
C ALA A 34 -18.78 17.25 11.34
N GLU A 35 -20.09 17.56 11.34
CA GLU A 35 -20.77 18.19 12.48
C GLU A 35 -20.72 17.29 13.73
N LEU A 36 -20.94 15.98 13.57
CA LEU A 36 -20.83 15.01 14.67
C LEU A 36 -19.39 14.85 15.15
N ALA A 37 -18.40 14.94 14.27
CA ALA A 37 -16.98 14.92 14.64
C ALA A 37 -16.59 16.17 15.44
N LEU A 38 -17.02 17.36 15.01
CA LEU A 38 -16.81 18.61 15.75
C LEU A 38 -17.53 18.58 17.10
N ARG A 39 -18.73 18.00 17.18
CA ARG A 39 -19.44 17.79 18.45
C ARG A 39 -18.69 16.87 19.40
N ARG A 40 -18.06 15.80 18.90
CA ARG A 40 -17.22 14.90 19.72
C ARG A 40 -15.90 15.55 20.16
N ALA A 41 -15.45 16.56 19.43
CA ALA A 41 -14.20 17.27 19.68
C ALA A 41 -14.39 18.62 20.41
N ASP A 42 -15.57 18.86 21.00
CA ASP A 42 -15.93 20.13 21.67
C ASP A 42 -15.67 21.38 20.81
N GLY A 43 -15.83 21.24 19.48
CA GLY A 43 -15.60 22.30 18.50
C GLY A 43 -14.15 22.48 18.06
N SER A 44 -13.19 21.70 18.57
CA SER A 44 -11.79 21.74 18.13
C SER A 44 -11.62 21.03 16.78
N ILE A 45 -11.39 21.80 15.72
CA ILE A 45 -11.15 21.26 14.37
C ILE A 45 -9.89 20.38 14.33
N GLU A 46 -8.83 20.74 15.05
CA GLU A 46 -7.59 19.96 15.09
C GLU A 46 -7.82 18.59 15.73
N SER A 47 -8.56 18.54 16.84
CA SER A 47 -8.91 17.29 17.53
C SER A 47 -9.85 16.41 16.69
N ALA A 48 -10.85 17.03 16.05
CA ALA A 48 -11.76 16.34 15.14
C ALA A 48 -11.00 15.73 13.95
N LEU A 49 -10.10 16.50 13.33
CA LEU A 49 -9.27 16.04 12.23
C LEU A 49 -8.37 14.86 12.64
N LYS A 50 -7.63 14.98 13.76
CA LYS A 50 -6.78 13.89 14.25
C LYS A 50 -7.58 12.62 14.51
N THR A 51 -8.76 12.76 15.10
CA THR A 51 -9.66 11.64 15.38
C THR A 51 -10.09 10.96 14.09
N GLU A 52 -10.59 11.70 13.10
CA GLU A 52 -11.04 11.08 11.86
C GLU A 52 -9.88 10.52 11.01
N LEU A 53 -8.73 11.19 10.96
CA LEU A 53 -7.53 10.65 10.32
C LEU A 53 -7.07 9.34 10.98
N SER A 54 -7.16 9.21 12.30
CA SER A 54 -6.81 7.97 13.01
C SER A 54 -7.72 6.79 12.65
N ARG A 55 -8.95 7.07 12.16
CA ARG A 55 -9.94 6.07 11.78
C ARG A 55 -9.82 5.67 10.31
N LEU A 56 -9.08 6.42 9.50
CA LEU A 56 -8.84 6.09 8.11
C LEU A 56 -8.06 4.77 8.03
N ARG A 57 -8.66 3.80 7.37
CA ARG A 57 -8.00 2.52 7.10
C ARG A 57 -7.16 2.68 5.84
N ILE A 58 -5.86 2.64 6.01
CA ILE A 58 -4.93 2.62 4.89
C ILE A 58 -4.87 1.19 4.34
N ASN A 59 -4.97 1.05 3.02
CA ASN A 59 -4.76 -0.23 2.36
C ASN A 59 -3.26 -0.60 2.45
N THR A 60 -2.93 -1.52 3.36
CA THR A 60 -1.54 -1.93 3.61
C THR A 60 -0.91 -2.59 2.39
N GLU A 61 -1.66 -3.37 1.60
CA GLU A 61 -1.13 -3.98 0.36
C GLU A 61 -0.72 -2.91 -0.67
N THR A 62 -1.48 -1.81 -0.74
CA THR A 62 -1.15 -0.68 -1.64
C THR A 62 0.11 0.02 -1.16
N VAL A 63 0.25 0.23 0.14
CA VAL A 63 1.46 0.82 0.73
C VAL A 63 2.66 -0.10 0.51
N ASP A 64 2.52 -1.39 0.77
CA ASP A 64 3.59 -2.38 0.60
C ASP A 64 4.05 -2.44 -0.85
N ARG A 65 3.13 -2.40 -1.82
CA ARG A 65 3.47 -2.32 -3.24
C ARG A 65 4.23 -1.03 -3.55
N LEU A 66 3.75 0.12 -3.05
CA LEU A 66 4.38 1.41 -3.29
C LEU A 66 5.82 1.45 -2.72
N VAL A 67 5.99 0.91 -1.52
CA VAL A 67 7.29 0.79 -0.85
C VAL A 67 8.20 -0.15 -1.64
N TYR A 68 7.70 -1.29 -2.10
CA TYR A 68 8.47 -2.23 -2.93
C TYR A 68 8.92 -1.59 -4.25
N GLU A 69 8.01 -0.95 -4.98
CA GLU A 69 8.32 -0.27 -6.24
C GLU A 69 9.37 0.82 -6.04
N TYR A 70 9.17 1.68 -5.04
CA TYR A 70 10.14 2.71 -4.70
C TYR A 70 11.51 2.12 -4.34
N ALA A 71 11.54 1.11 -3.48
CA ALA A 71 12.78 0.48 -3.04
C ALA A 71 13.49 -0.24 -4.19
N TYR A 72 12.76 -0.86 -5.10
CA TYR A 72 13.28 -1.45 -6.34
C TYR A 72 13.93 -0.39 -7.23
N TYR A 73 13.23 0.70 -7.54
CA TYR A 73 13.77 1.79 -8.38
C TYR A 73 14.97 2.50 -7.74
N ARG A 74 15.06 2.47 -6.41
CA ARG A 74 16.19 3.02 -5.66
C ARG A 74 17.34 2.03 -5.46
N GLY A 75 17.21 0.79 -5.92
CA GLY A 75 18.21 -0.25 -5.75
C GLY A 75 18.39 -0.72 -4.30
N LEU A 76 17.40 -0.47 -3.43
CA LEU A 76 17.40 -0.91 -2.03
C LEU A 76 17.03 -2.40 -1.90
N ILE A 77 16.37 -2.96 -2.92
CA ILE A 77 15.99 -4.38 -2.99
C ILE A 77 16.45 -4.91 -4.35
N ALA A 78 17.11 -6.07 -4.36
CA ALA A 78 17.48 -6.77 -5.58
C ALA A 78 16.32 -7.68 -6.03
N VAL A 79 16.10 -7.79 -7.35
CA VAL A 79 15.32 -8.94 -7.86
C VAL A 79 16.10 -10.19 -7.45
N PRO A 80 15.46 -11.21 -6.86
CA PRO A 80 16.08 -12.51 -6.74
C PRO A 80 16.46 -12.92 -8.16
N GLN A 81 17.74 -12.88 -8.47
CA GLN A 81 18.26 -13.47 -9.70
C GLN A 81 17.86 -14.94 -9.57
N ALA A 82 16.81 -15.36 -10.27
CA ALA A 82 16.51 -16.78 -10.40
C ALA A 82 17.81 -17.39 -10.88
N ASP A 83 18.41 -18.27 -10.09
CA ASP A 83 19.73 -18.83 -10.33
C ASP A 83 19.78 -19.43 -11.74
N VAL A 84 20.20 -18.63 -12.72
CA VAL A 84 20.55 -19.10 -14.05
C VAL A 84 21.89 -19.79 -13.84
N HIS A 85 21.83 -21.02 -13.36
CA HIS A 85 22.94 -21.95 -13.48
C HIS A 85 23.21 -22.07 -14.98
N PRO A 86 24.37 -21.60 -15.50
CA PRO A 86 24.73 -21.95 -16.86
C PRO A 86 24.91 -23.46 -16.87
N ALA A 87 24.02 -24.15 -17.59
CA ALA A 87 24.14 -25.57 -17.86
C ALA A 87 25.54 -25.82 -18.46
N SER A 88 26.45 -26.35 -17.64
CA SER A 88 27.74 -26.83 -18.08
C SER A 88 27.51 -28.03 -19.00
N LYS A 89 27.45 -27.75 -20.30
CA LYS A 89 27.66 -28.74 -21.35
C LYS A 89 29.16 -28.78 -21.64
N ALA A 90 29.82 -29.87 -21.25
CA ALA A 90 30.93 -30.43 -22.02
C ALA A 90 31.19 -31.87 -21.57
N GLU A 91 30.90 -32.79 -22.49
CA GLU A 91 31.27 -34.20 -22.49
C GLU A 91 32.78 -34.40 -22.26
N SER A 92 33.13 -35.40 -21.46
CA SER A 92 34.44 -36.06 -21.54
C SER A 92 34.21 -37.56 -21.57
N THR A 93 34.03 -38.06 -22.79
CA THR A 93 33.78 -39.42 -23.23
C THR A 93 34.65 -40.45 -22.51
N ARG A 94 34.00 -41.43 -21.88
CA ARG A 94 34.62 -42.59 -21.25
C ARG A 94 34.42 -43.82 -22.14
N GLY A 95 35.52 -44.38 -22.64
CA GLY A 95 35.65 -45.82 -22.89
C GLY A 95 35.38 -46.32 -24.32
N GLY A 96 36.38 -46.97 -24.91
CA GLY A 96 36.24 -47.82 -26.10
C GLY A 96 37.59 -48.36 -26.56
N ALA A 97 37.88 -49.62 -26.24
CA ALA A 97 39.16 -50.29 -26.40
C ALA A 97 39.47 -50.71 -27.85
N GLN A 98 40.77 -50.69 -28.18
CA GLN A 98 41.58 -51.76 -28.79
C GLN A 98 41.02 -52.58 -29.98
N ALA A 99 41.68 -52.49 -31.14
CA ALA A 99 41.88 -53.63 -32.04
C ALA A 99 43.13 -53.44 -32.92
N MET A 100 43.88 -54.54 -33.04
CA MET A 100 45.15 -54.70 -33.76
C MET A 100 44.93 -54.97 -35.26
N ASN A 101 46.04 -54.84 -36.02
CA ASN A 101 46.47 -55.71 -37.13
C ASN A 101 46.46 -55.13 -38.56
N GLY A 102 47.57 -55.39 -39.30
CA GLY A 102 47.58 -55.37 -40.77
C GLY A 102 48.68 -54.56 -41.47
N GLY A 103 49.96 -54.75 -41.16
CA GLY A 103 51.08 -54.25 -41.98
C GLY A 103 51.53 -55.28 -43.02
N SER A 104 51.11 -55.09 -44.27
CA SER A 104 51.51 -55.80 -45.50
C SER A 104 51.07 -54.84 -46.64
N VAL A 105 51.83 -54.41 -47.66
CA VAL A 105 52.85 -55.03 -48.51
C VAL A 105 53.51 -53.90 -49.36
N LEU A 106 54.78 -54.11 -49.73
CA LEU A 106 55.44 -53.79 -51.03
C LEU A 106 55.52 -52.33 -51.55
N GLY A 107 56.76 -51.93 -51.88
CA GLY A 107 57.12 -50.76 -52.68
C GLY A 107 58.61 -50.46 -52.57
#